data_AF-A0A8T4QML0-F1
#
_entry.id   AF-A0A8T4QML0-F1
#
_cell.length_a   1.000
_cell.length_b   1.000
_cell.length_c   1.000
_cell.angle_alpha   90.00
_cell.angle_beta   90.00
_cell.angle_gamma   90.00
#
_symmetry.space_group_name_H-M   'P 1'
#
loop_
_entity.id
_entity.type
_entity.pdbx_description
1 polymer ?
#
loop_
_entity_poly.entity_id
_entity_poly.type
_entity_poly.pdbx_seq_one_letter_code
_entity_poly.pdbx_strand_id
1 'polypeptide(L)'
;MIKAIGVNTKDLEIVKGSDFQLKAEYMYDALQLSSAISVHDAHKAASEVVKLGDNPKLSGLIYPIMQALDEQYLDVDAQLGGTDQRKIMVLARENLPKIGHKKRIEIMNPLVPGLIGKKMSSSDPKTKIDLTDDEASVIQKIKNAECAEGNPDNGIMAFLKFVIMTIKHDKKESFMIERPIKFGGNVSFKTYEEVEKAFVDKKIHPLDLKTAVAKEINNLLTPIRKEEKALSALAKEAYS
;
A
#
# COMPACT_ATOMS: atom_id res chain seq x y z
N MET A 1 -10.86 -4.87 5.84
CA MET A 1 -9.44 -4.64 6.19
C MET A 1 -9.27 -3.67 7.37
N ILE A 2 -9.72 -2.41 7.28
CA ILE A 2 -9.53 -1.42 8.35
C ILE A 2 -10.11 -1.89 9.70
N LYS A 3 -11.30 -2.51 9.68
CA LYS A 3 -11.88 -3.13 10.89
C LYS A 3 -11.08 -4.34 11.40
N ALA A 4 -10.47 -5.12 10.50
CA ALA A 4 -9.71 -6.32 10.86
C ALA A 4 -8.43 -6.00 11.64
N ILE A 5 -7.81 -4.84 11.37
CA ILE A 5 -6.66 -4.36 12.13
C ILE A 5 -7.04 -3.68 13.46
N GLY A 6 -8.34 -3.52 13.75
CA GLY A 6 -8.86 -2.96 15.00
C GLY A 6 -8.91 -1.43 15.05
N VAL A 7 -8.83 -0.76 13.90
CA VAL A 7 -8.93 0.70 13.81
C VAL A 7 -10.38 1.16 14.00
N ASN A 8 -10.58 2.19 14.81
CA ASN A 8 -11.87 2.85 14.96
C ASN A 8 -12.23 3.57 13.65
N THR A 9 -13.33 3.18 13.02
CA THR A 9 -13.80 3.75 11.75
C THR A 9 -14.84 4.85 11.92
N LYS A 10 -15.02 5.39 13.13
CA LYS A 10 -16.02 6.44 13.39
C LYS A 10 -15.80 7.69 12.53
N ASP A 11 -14.54 8.08 12.37
CA ASP A 11 -14.14 9.29 11.64
C ASP A 11 -13.64 8.96 10.22
N LEU A 12 -13.93 7.74 9.73
CA LEU A 12 -13.57 7.30 8.38
C LEU A 12 -14.74 7.57 7.43
N GLU A 13 -14.50 8.39 6.41
CA GLU A 13 -15.43 8.63 5.31
C GLU A 13 -14.98 7.92 4.04
N ILE A 14 -15.93 7.37 3.28
CA ILE A 14 -15.69 6.78 1.96
C ILE A 14 -16.48 7.61 0.96
N VAL A 15 -15.77 8.33 0.09
CA VAL A 15 -16.36 9.18 -0.95
C VAL A 15 -16.07 8.57 -2.31
N LYS A 16 -17.08 8.50 -3.18
CA LYS A 16 -16.90 8.05 -4.56
C LYS A 16 -16.62 9.28 -5.43
N GLY A 17 -15.53 9.26 -6.21
CA GLY A 17 -15.13 10.42 -7.04
C GLY A 17 -16.24 10.95 -7.94
N SER A 18 -17.07 10.08 -8.52
CA SER A 18 -18.22 10.47 -9.35
C SER A 18 -19.26 11.34 -8.64
N ASP A 19 -19.27 11.36 -7.30
CA ASP A 19 -20.24 12.12 -6.51
C ASP A 19 -19.96 13.64 -6.53
N PHE A 20 -18.74 14.05 -6.91
CA PHE A 20 -18.35 15.46 -6.97
C PHE A 20 -17.54 15.84 -8.23
N GLN A 21 -16.78 14.94 -8.83
CA GLN A 21 -15.86 15.25 -9.95
C GLN A 21 -16.57 15.67 -11.25
N LEU A 22 -17.90 15.49 -11.35
CA LEU A 22 -18.70 15.91 -12.50
C LEU A 22 -19.48 17.21 -12.25
N LYS A 23 -19.38 17.79 -11.05
CA LYS A 23 -20.04 19.05 -10.73
C LYS A 23 -19.42 20.20 -11.51
N ALA A 24 -20.23 21.21 -11.81
CA ALA A 24 -19.82 22.32 -12.68
C ALA A 24 -18.61 23.08 -12.13
N GLU A 25 -18.54 23.24 -10.82
CA GLU A 25 -17.45 23.91 -10.11
C GLU A 25 -16.14 23.15 -10.27
N TYR A 26 -16.17 21.83 -10.03
CA TYR A 26 -14.99 20.97 -10.19
C TYR A 26 -14.47 20.99 -11.63
N MET A 27 -15.38 20.86 -12.60
CA MET A 27 -15.02 20.88 -14.01
C MET A 27 -14.50 22.25 -14.46
N TYR A 28 -15.03 23.34 -13.91
CA TYR A 28 -14.52 24.68 -14.14
C TYR A 28 -13.08 24.83 -13.65
N ASP A 29 -12.79 24.41 -12.42
CA ASP A 29 -11.43 24.44 -11.87
C ASP A 29 -10.47 23.51 -12.63
N ALA A 30 -10.95 22.37 -13.11
CA ALA A 30 -10.16 21.46 -13.96
C ALA A 30 -9.76 22.13 -15.27
N LEU A 31 -10.69 22.86 -15.90
CA LEU A 31 -10.40 23.66 -17.09
C LEU A 31 -9.43 24.82 -16.77
N GLN A 32 -9.60 25.51 -15.64
CA GLN A 32 -8.67 26.56 -15.21
C GLN A 32 -7.25 26.02 -15.03
N LEU A 33 -7.07 24.91 -14.29
CA LEU A 33 -5.76 24.27 -14.13
C LEU A 33 -5.19 23.79 -15.46
N SER A 34 -6.02 23.26 -16.36
CA SER A 34 -5.57 22.84 -17.70
C SER A 34 -5.01 23.99 -18.54
N SER A 35 -5.44 25.23 -18.26
CA SER A 35 -4.89 26.43 -18.91
C SER A 35 -3.54 26.87 -18.32
N ALA A 36 -3.26 26.48 -17.08
CA ALA A 36 -2.04 26.86 -16.34
C ALA A 36 -0.93 25.80 -16.40
N ILE A 37 -1.29 24.54 -16.64
CA ILE A 37 -0.37 23.39 -16.64
C ILE A 37 0.03 23.04 -18.07
N SER A 38 1.32 22.94 -18.34
CA SER A 38 1.82 22.53 -19.65
C SER A 38 1.60 21.02 -19.89
N VAL A 39 1.48 20.63 -21.16
CA VAL A 39 1.45 19.21 -21.55
C VAL A 39 2.67 18.45 -21.01
N HIS A 40 3.84 19.08 -21.04
CA HIS A 40 5.08 18.52 -20.51
C HIS A 40 4.97 18.21 -19.01
N ASP A 41 4.44 19.14 -18.21
CA ASP A 41 4.36 18.96 -16.76
C ASP A 41 3.30 17.93 -16.38
N ALA A 42 2.14 17.94 -17.06
CA ALA A 42 1.12 16.92 -16.90
C ALA A 42 1.66 15.51 -17.24
N HIS A 43 2.39 15.38 -18.34
CA HIS A 43 3.00 14.12 -18.75
C HIS A 43 4.05 13.64 -17.74
N LYS A 44 4.92 14.56 -17.27
CA LYS A 44 5.92 14.27 -16.24
C LYS A 44 5.26 13.81 -14.95
N ALA A 45 4.18 14.47 -14.51
CA ALA A 45 3.43 14.08 -13.31
C ALA A 45 2.78 12.70 -13.43
N ALA A 46 2.21 12.40 -14.59
CA ALA A 46 1.54 11.13 -14.85
C ALA A 46 2.48 9.92 -15.01
N SER A 47 3.77 10.14 -15.30
CA SER A 47 4.69 9.10 -15.81
C SER A 47 4.84 7.84 -14.93
N GLU A 48 4.66 7.97 -13.62
CA GLU A 48 4.84 6.85 -12.67
C GLU A 48 3.53 6.20 -12.23
N VAL A 49 2.40 6.83 -12.52
CA VAL A 49 1.07 6.44 -12.02
C VAL A 49 0.16 5.98 -13.17
N VAL A 50 0.16 6.71 -14.27
CA VAL A 50 -0.65 6.42 -15.45
C VAL A 50 0.12 5.50 -16.40
N LYS A 51 -0.56 4.49 -16.94
CA LYS A 51 -0.02 3.68 -18.05
C LYS A 51 -0.04 4.52 -19.34
N LEU A 52 1.01 5.29 -19.54
CA LEU A 52 1.25 6.01 -20.79
C LEU A 52 1.83 5.02 -21.81
N GLY A 53 1.07 4.73 -22.87
CA GLY A 53 1.60 4.03 -24.05
C GLY A 53 2.32 5.00 -24.98
N ASP A 54 2.85 4.49 -26.09
CA ASP A 54 3.61 5.29 -27.09
C ASP A 54 2.82 6.50 -27.64
N ASN A 55 1.50 6.36 -27.71
CA ASN A 55 0.57 7.43 -28.06
C ASN A 55 -0.38 7.69 -26.88
N PRO A 56 0.04 8.51 -25.89
CA PRO A 56 -0.73 8.72 -24.68
C PRO A 56 -2.07 9.40 -24.98
N LYS A 57 -3.13 8.93 -24.33
CA LYS A 57 -4.46 9.54 -24.43
C LYS A 57 -4.52 10.81 -23.58
N LEU A 58 -5.33 11.78 -23.99
CA LEU A 58 -5.53 13.03 -23.25
C LEU A 58 -5.98 12.80 -21.80
N SER A 59 -6.77 11.74 -21.57
CA SER A 59 -7.19 11.35 -20.21
C SER A 59 -6.02 11.12 -19.25
N GLY A 60 -4.89 10.62 -19.73
CA GLY A 60 -3.69 10.43 -18.91
C GLY A 60 -3.04 11.74 -18.46
N LEU A 61 -3.24 12.82 -19.22
CA LEU A 61 -2.76 14.16 -18.89
C LEU A 61 -3.74 14.93 -18.00
N ILE A 62 -5.04 14.60 -18.09
CA ILE A 62 -6.07 15.16 -17.22
C ILE A 62 -6.00 14.55 -15.82
N TYR A 63 -5.59 13.29 -15.69
CA TYR A 63 -5.57 12.57 -14.42
C TYR A 63 -4.82 13.30 -13.28
N PRO A 64 -3.59 13.81 -13.45
CA PRO A 64 -2.90 14.55 -12.40
C PRO A 64 -3.61 15.85 -11.99
N ILE A 65 -4.32 16.49 -12.93
CA ILE A 65 -5.10 17.70 -12.67
C ILE A 65 -6.28 17.38 -11.76
N MET A 66 -6.99 16.29 -12.07
CA MET A 66 -8.11 15.83 -11.25
C MET A 66 -7.65 15.43 -9.85
N GLN A 67 -6.58 14.64 -9.75
CA GLN A 67 -6.06 14.23 -8.44
C GLN A 67 -5.61 15.42 -7.58
N ALA A 68 -5.08 16.50 -8.18
CA ALA A 68 -4.77 17.73 -7.46
C ALA A 68 -6.04 18.44 -6.95
N LEU A 69 -7.11 18.47 -7.75
CA LEU A 69 -8.37 19.10 -7.34
C LEU A 69 -9.10 18.32 -6.27
N ASP A 70 -8.97 16.99 -6.24
CA ASP A 70 -9.55 16.17 -5.18
C ASP A 70 -9.12 16.67 -3.78
N GLU A 71 -7.91 17.20 -3.62
CA GLU A 71 -7.47 17.81 -2.35
C GLU A 71 -8.34 18.98 -1.89
N GLN A 72 -8.82 19.79 -2.84
CA GLN A 72 -9.69 20.93 -2.57
C GLN A 72 -11.13 20.50 -2.34
N TYR A 73 -11.64 19.60 -3.17
CA TYR A 73 -13.06 19.23 -3.17
C TYR A 73 -13.40 18.18 -2.11
N LEU A 74 -12.41 17.49 -1.55
CA LEU A 74 -12.53 16.70 -0.33
C LEU A 74 -12.23 17.52 0.93
N ASP A 75 -11.89 18.80 0.80
CA ASP A 75 -11.53 19.72 1.90
C ASP A 75 -10.49 19.13 2.86
N VAL A 76 -9.40 18.60 2.32
CA VAL A 76 -8.33 17.98 3.12
C VAL A 76 -7.17 18.94 3.38
N ASP A 77 -6.55 18.79 4.56
CA ASP A 77 -5.30 19.46 4.92
C ASP A 77 -4.06 18.73 4.39
N ALA A 78 -4.17 17.41 4.19
CA ALA A 78 -3.07 16.55 3.80
C ALA A 78 -3.51 15.41 2.86
N GLN A 79 -2.63 15.03 1.94
CA GLN A 79 -2.77 13.83 1.11
C GLN A 79 -1.73 12.79 1.53
N LEU A 80 -2.17 11.54 1.71
CA LEU A 80 -1.31 10.38 1.95
C LEU A 80 -1.24 9.53 0.68
N GLY A 81 -0.02 9.21 0.23
CA GLY A 81 0.20 8.40 -0.97
C GLY A 81 1.50 7.60 -0.92
N GLY A 82 1.77 6.86 -2.00
CA GLY A 82 3.07 6.22 -2.21
C GLY A 82 4.11 7.19 -2.77
N THR A 83 5.40 6.87 -2.66
CA THR A 83 6.47 7.68 -3.28
C THR A 83 6.35 7.83 -4.80
N ASP A 84 5.63 6.92 -5.47
CA ASP A 84 5.30 7.01 -6.91
C ASP A 84 4.30 8.12 -7.25
N GLN A 85 3.55 8.62 -6.28
CA GLN A 85 2.63 9.75 -6.44
C GLN A 85 3.32 11.12 -6.28
N ARG A 86 4.61 11.13 -5.92
CA ARG A 86 5.37 12.35 -5.61
C ARG A 86 5.24 13.43 -6.68
N LYS A 87 5.29 13.05 -7.95
CA LYS A 87 5.23 14.04 -9.04
C LYS A 87 3.84 14.68 -9.19
N ILE A 88 2.77 13.95 -8.88
CA ILE A 88 1.39 14.49 -8.87
C ILE A 88 1.23 15.44 -7.68
N MET A 89 1.66 15.02 -6.49
CA MET A 89 1.64 15.86 -5.28
C MET A 89 2.42 17.17 -5.46
N VAL A 90 3.59 17.13 -6.11
CA VAL A 90 4.36 18.34 -6.45
C VAL A 90 3.57 19.23 -7.42
N LEU A 91 2.96 18.64 -8.46
CA LEU A 91 2.11 19.36 -9.41
C LEU A 91 0.94 20.06 -8.69
N ALA A 92 0.28 19.39 -7.75
CA ALA A 92 -0.80 19.97 -6.94
C ALA A 92 -0.32 21.19 -6.15
N ARG A 93 0.77 21.04 -5.39
CA ARG A 93 1.38 22.12 -4.59
C ARG A 93 1.81 23.33 -5.41
N GLU A 94 2.25 23.14 -6.64
CA GLU A 94 2.70 24.23 -7.52
C GLU A 94 1.54 24.93 -8.23
N ASN A 95 0.45 24.23 -8.53
CA ASN A 95 -0.61 24.73 -9.41
C ASN A 95 -1.92 25.08 -8.70
N LEU A 96 -2.29 24.42 -7.59
CA LEU A 96 -3.48 24.81 -6.82
C LEU A 96 -3.48 26.29 -6.39
N PRO A 97 -2.36 26.88 -5.93
CA PRO A 97 -2.33 28.31 -5.58
C PRO A 97 -2.56 29.25 -6.76
N LYS A 98 -2.28 28.82 -7.99
CA LYS A 98 -2.48 29.66 -9.19
C LYS A 98 -3.96 29.93 -9.46
N ILE A 99 -4.84 29.04 -8.97
CA ILE A 99 -6.30 29.18 -9.07
C ILE A 99 -6.93 29.54 -7.71
N GLY A 100 -6.13 29.99 -6.73
CA GLY A 100 -6.62 30.49 -5.45
C GLY A 100 -6.81 29.44 -4.35
N HIS A 101 -6.45 28.17 -4.61
CA HIS A 101 -6.58 27.09 -3.63
C HIS A 101 -5.33 26.94 -2.75
N LYS A 102 -5.49 26.37 -1.56
CA LYS A 102 -4.39 26.16 -0.60
C LYS A 102 -3.45 25.03 -1.07
N LYS A 103 -2.18 25.09 -0.65
CA LYS A 103 -1.25 23.95 -0.77
C LYS A 103 -1.54 22.96 0.36
N ARG A 104 -1.51 21.66 0.08
CA ARG A 104 -1.72 20.60 1.07
C ARG A 104 -0.41 20.03 1.57
N ILE A 105 -0.47 19.38 2.73
CA ILE A 105 0.66 18.61 3.27
C ILE A 105 0.71 17.28 2.55
N GLU A 106 1.88 16.92 2.00
CA GLU A 106 2.05 15.68 1.24
C GLU A 106 2.82 14.68 2.09
N ILE A 107 2.21 13.54 2.38
CA ILE A 107 2.82 12.47 3.17
C ILE A 107 2.99 11.26 2.25
N MET A 108 4.23 10.77 2.14
CA MET A 108 4.58 9.68 1.24
C MET A 108 5.11 8.48 2.01
N ASN A 109 4.46 7.33 1.80
CA ASN A 109 4.95 6.04 2.29
C ASN A 109 5.92 5.42 1.26
N PRO A 110 6.99 4.74 1.72
CA PRO A 110 7.86 3.99 0.83
C PRO A 110 7.08 2.87 0.15
N LEU A 111 7.46 2.53 -1.08
CA LEU A 111 6.89 1.37 -1.77
C LEU A 111 7.35 0.09 -1.09
N VAL A 112 6.39 -0.70 -0.60
CA VAL A 112 6.69 -2.02 -0.03
C VAL A 112 6.97 -2.99 -1.18
N PRO A 113 8.16 -3.62 -1.22
CA PRO A 113 8.47 -4.63 -2.23
C PRO A 113 7.49 -5.80 -2.16
N GLY A 114 7.19 -6.39 -3.31
CA GLY A 114 6.40 -7.62 -3.37
C GLY A 114 7.16 -8.79 -2.77
N LEU A 115 6.44 -9.90 -2.55
CA LEU A 115 6.97 -11.09 -1.89
C LEU A 115 8.12 -11.75 -2.66
N ILE A 116 8.22 -11.51 -3.97
CA ILE A 116 9.26 -12.07 -4.85
C ILE A 116 10.29 -10.99 -5.22
N GLY A 117 10.55 -10.01 -4.34
CA GLY A 117 11.64 -9.03 -4.51
C GLY A 117 11.45 -7.98 -5.63
N LYS A 118 10.38 -8.07 -6.43
CA LYS A 118 9.99 -7.09 -7.45
C LYS A 118 8.83 -6.21 -6.96
N LYS A 119 8.56 -5.11 -7.67
CA LYS A 119 7.33 -4.31 -7.47
C LYS A 119 6.12 -5.26 -7.50
N MET A 120 5.20 -5.14 -6.54
CA MET A 120 3.97 -5.94 -6.54
C MET A 120 3.28 -5.76 -7.89
N SER A 121 3.23 -6.83 -8.69
CA SER A 121 2.55 -6.80 -9.98
C SER A 121 1.18 -7.44 -9.84
N SER A 122 0.15 -6.73 -10.28
CA SER A 122 -1.20 -7.28 -10.38
C SER A 122 -1.30 -8.42 -11.40
N SER A 123 -0.30 -8.58 -12.28
CA SER A 123 -0.30 -9.56 -13.38
C SER A 123 0.21 -10.94 -13.01
N ASP A 124 0.92 -11.12 -11.89
CA ASP A 124 1.38 -12.43 -11.44
C ASP A 124 0.77 -12.78 -10.07
N PRO A 125 -0.26 -13.64 -10.04
CA PRO A 125 -0.92 -14.08 -8.81
C PRO A 125 0.02 -14.70 -7.77
N LYS A 126 1.20 -15.20 -8.20
CA LYS A 126 2.20 -15.80 -7.30
C LYS A 126 2.97 -14.73 -6.52
N THR A 127 3.03 -13.50 -7.03
CA THR A 127 3.80 -12.40 -6.43
C THR A 127 3.07 -11.64 -5.33
N LYS A 128 1.75 -11.85 -5.19
CA LYS A 128 0.88 -11.14 -4.24
C LYS A 128 0.13 -12.11 -3.32
N ILE A 129 -0.07 -11.69 -2.08
CA ILE A 129 -1.07 -12.28 -1.19
C ILE A 129 -2.37 -11.53 -1.40
N ASP A 130 -3.41 -12.26 -1.78
CA ASP A 130 -4.76 -11.74 -1.88
C ASP A 130 -5.41 -11.75 -0.49
N LEU A 131 -6.33 -10.83 -0.25
CA LEU A 131 -7.09 -10.77 1.01
C LEU A 131 -8.01 -11.99 1.18
N THR A 132 -8.31 -12.66 0.07
CA THR A 132 -9.15 -13.85 -0.02
C THR A 132 -8.35 -15.15 -0.13
N ASP A 133 -7.01 -15.10 -0.17
CA ASP A 133 -6.19 -16.33 -0.18
C ASP A 133 -6.48 -17.16 1.07
N ASP A 134 -6.55 -18.49 0.93
CA ASP A 134 -6.65 -19.41 2.07
C ASP A 134 -5.32 -19.53 2.83
N GLU A 135 -5.36 -20.21 3.98
CA GLU A 135 -4.19 -20.36 4.86
C GLU A 135 -3.01 -21.06 4.16
N ALA A 136 -3.31 -22.13 3.41
CA ALA A 136 -2.32 -22.92 2.70
C ALA A 136 -1.63 -22.12 1.58
N SER A 137 -2.40 -21.31 0.85
CA SER A 137 -1.93 -20.44 -0.21
C SER A 137 -0.99 -19.37 0.32
N VAL A 138 -1.32 -18.74 1.45
CA VAL A 138 -0.44 -17.77 2.12
C VAL A 138 0.88 -18.42 2.51
N ILE A 139 0.83 -19.59 3.18
CA ILE A 139 2.03 -20.32 3.60
C ILE A 139 2.90 -20.66 2.39
N GLN A 140 2.31 -21.16 1.31
CA GLN A 140 3.03 -21.55 0.10
C GLN A 140 3.66 -20.34 -0.60
N LYS A 141 2.95 -19.21 -0.71
CA LYS A 141 3.46 -17.97 -1.30
C LYS A 141 4.63 -17.39 -0.49
N ILE A 142 4.50 -17.34 0.84
CA ILE A 142 5.57 -16.87 1.74
C ILE A 142 6.78 -17.81 1.72
N LYS A 143 6.55 -19.13 1.65
CA LYS A 143 7.64 -20.11 1.51
C LYS A 143 8.47 -19.85 0.25
N ASN A 144 7.81 -19.54 -0.86
CA ASN A 144 8.42 -19.26 -2.17
C ASN A 144 8.97 -17.82 -2.31
N ALA A 145 8.68 -16.94 -1.37
CA ALA A 145 9.17 -15.57 -1.36
C ALA A 145 10.71 -15.52 -1.35
N GLU A 146 11.29 -14.48 -1.94
CA GLU A 146 12.74 -14.31 -1.90
C GLU A 146 13.14 -13.78 -0.51
N CYS A 147 14.05 -14.49 0.16
CA CYS A 147 14.56 -14.10 1.49
C CYS A 147 15.92 -14.78 1.68
N ALA A 148 16.96 -14.12 1.18
CA ALA A 148 18.34 -14.59 1.35
C ALA A 148 18.79 -14.39 2.80
N GLU A 149 19.49 -15.39 3.34
CA GLU A 149 19.97 -15.36 4.73
C GLU A 149 20.91 -14.18 4.97
N GLY A 150 20.62 -13.40 6.01
CA GLY A 150 21.40 -12.21 6.37
C GLY A 150 21.17 -10.98 5.49
N ASN A 151 20.32 -11.05 4.45
CA ASN A 151 19.98 -9.89 3.63
C ASN A 151 18.61 -9.32 4.04
N PRO A 152 18.54 -8.20 4.79
CA PRO A 152 17.28 -7.61 5.22
C PRO A 152 16.51 -6.91 4.10
N ASP A 153 17.14 -6.66 2.95
CA ASP A 153 16.50 -6.00 1.80
C ASP A 153 15.67 -6.99 0.98
N ASN A 154 14.51 -7.37 1.53
CA ASN A 154 13.57 -8.28 0.89
C ASN A 154 12.10 -8.02 1.29
N GLY A 155 11.17 -8.60 0.52
CA GLY A 155 9.72 -8.42 0.70
C GLY A 155 9.19 -8.91 2.05
N ILE A 156 9.77 -9.97 2.62
CA ILE A 156 9.35 -10.51 3.91
C ILE A 156 9.71 -9.55 5.05
N MET A 157 10.94 -9.02 5.05
CA MET A 157 11.41 -8.06 6.04
C MET A 157 10.67 -6.72 5.92
N ALA A 158 10.40 -6.26 4.70
CA ALA A 158 9.61 -5.04 4.50
C ALA A 158 8.18 -5.20 5.02
N PHE A 159 7.51 -6.31 4.74
CA PHE A 159 6.17 -6.58 5.26
C PHE A 159 6.17 -6.70 6.79
N LEU A 160 7.18 -7.37 7.35
CA LEU A 160 7.38 -7.45 8.79
C LEU A 160 7.52 -6.05 9.40
N LYS A 161 8.35 -5.18 8.82
CA LYS A 161 8.60 -3.82 9.30
C LYS A 161 7.35 -2.94 9.27
N PHE A 162 6.73 -2.81 8.10
CA PHE A 162 5.70 -1.80 7.84
C PHE A 162 4.28 -2.24 8.22
N VAL A 163 4.05 -3.53 8.44
CA VAL A 163 2.72 -4.06 8.76
C VAL A 163 2.71 -4.76 10.10
N ILE A 164 3.43 -5.88 10.23
CA ILE A 164 3.34 -6.74 11.42
C ILE A 164 3.89 -6.01 12.65
N MET A 165 5.10 -5.47 12.58
CA MET A 165 5.73 -4.79 13.72
C MET A 165 5.02 -3.50 14.09
N THR A 166 4.47 -2.75 13.14
CA THR A 166 3.64 -1.57 13.41
C THR A 166 2.39 -1.96 14.21
N ILE A 167 1.65 -2.98 13.76
CA ILE A 167 0.45 -3.46 14.47
C ILE A 167 0.81 -4.00 15.86
N LYS A 168 1.90 -4.77 15.98
CA LYS A 168 2.36 -5.31 17.27
C LYS A 168 2.77 -4.20 18.23
N HIS A 169 3.49 -3.19 17.75
CA HIS A 169 3.85 -2.01 18.52
C HIS A 169 2.61 -1.28 19.06
N ASP A 170 1.62 -1.01 18.21
CA ASP A 170 0.38 -0.32 18.59
C ASP A 170 -0.42 -1.12 19.64
N LYS A 171 -0.38 -2.45 19.57
CA LYS A 171 -0.99 -3.36 20.54
C LYS A 171 -0.12 -3.66 21.76
N LYS A 172 1.12 -3.15 21.82
CA LYS A 172 2.13 -3.47 22.86
C LYS A 172 2.42 -4.98 22.96
N GLU A 173 2.36 -5.68 21.84
CA GLU A 173 2.67 -7.10 21.71
C GLU A 173 4.11 -7.31 21.19
N SER A 174 4.66 -8.50 21.41
CA SER A 174 5.94 -8.91 20.83
C SER A 174 5.73 -9.84 19.63
N PHE A 175 6.63 -9.77 18.67
CA PHE A 175 6.68 -10.71 17.55
C PHE A 175 7.43 -11.99 17.96
N MET A 176 6.78 -13.14 17.83
CA MET A 176 7.32 -14.42 18.28
C MET A 176 7.72 -15.31 17.10
N ILE A 177 8.94 -15.85 17.14
CA ILE A 177 9.42 -16.88 16.23
C ILE A 177 9.49 -18.20 17.00
N GLU A 178 8.60 -19.12 16.65
CA GLU A 178 8.55 -20.47 17.22
C GLU A 178 9.51 -21.39 16.45
N ARG A 179 10.48 -21.97 17.16
CA ARG A 179 11.45 -22.89 16.55
C ARG A 179 11.91 -23.96 17.55
N PRO A 180 12.27 -25.16 17.07
CA PRO A 180 12.80 -26.24 17.91
C PRO A 180 13.99 -25.80 18.77
N ILE A 181 14.14 -26.40 19.96
CA ILE A 181 15.26 -26.14 20.89
C ILE A 181 16.62 -26.33 20.20
N LYS A 182 16.74 -27.33 19.32
CA LYS A 182 17.94 -27.59 18.51
C LYS A 182 18.37 -26.43 17.59
N PHE A 183 17.48 -25.47 17.34
CA PHE A 183 17.74 -24.28 16.53
C PHE A 183 17.68 -22.98 17.36
N GLY A 184 17.80 -23.08 18.69
CA GLY A 184 17.86 -21.93 19.60
C GLY A 184 16.55 -21.60 20.32
N GLY A 185 15.50 -22.41 20.17
CA GLY A 185 14.23 -22.26 20.90
C GLY A 185 13.42 -21.00 20.53
N ASN A 186 12.22 -20.86 21.09
CA ASN A 186 11.34 -19.73 20.80
C ASN A 186 11.99 -18.40 21.19
N VAL A 187 11.89 -17.40 20.31
CA VAL A 187 12.41 -16.05 20.55
C VAL A 187 11.30 -15.03 20.32
N SER A 188 11.25 -14.00 21.18
CA SER A 188 10.32 -12.89 21.06
C SER A 188 11.08 -11.57 20.88
N PHE A 189 10.59 -10.72 19.98
CA PHE A 189 11.17 -9.42 19.67
C PHE A 189 10.16 -8.29 19.93
N LYS A 190 10.62 -7.20 20.52
CA LYS A 190 9.79 -6.02 20.80
C LYS A 190 9.87 -4.98 19.70
N THR A 191 10.99 -4.89 18.99
CA THR A 191 11.18 -3.91 17.91
C THR A 191 11.70 -4.57 16.64
N TYR A 192 11.47 -3.91 15.49
CA TYR A 192 11.90 -4.42 14.20
C TYR A 192 13.43 -4.50 14.12
N GLU A 193 14.13 -3.54 14.73
CA GLU A 193 15.59 -3.44 14.75
C GLU A 193 16.21 -4.66 15.44
N GLU A 194 15.57 -5.21 16.48
CA GLU A 194 16.01 -6.44 17.12
C GLU A 194 15.90 -7.65 16.18
N VAL A 195 14.81 -7.74 15.41
CA VAL A 195 14.61 -8.81 14.42
C VAL A 195 15.62 -8.68 13.28
N GLU A 196 15.78 -7.47 12.75
CA GLU A 196 16.72 -7.17 11.65
C GLU A 196 18.14 -7.53 12.05
N LYS A 197 18.59 -7.09 13.23
CA LYS A 197 19.92 -7.44 13.75
C LYS A 197 20.08 -8.95 13.90
N ALA A 198 19.10 -9.65 14.47
CA ALA A 198 19.16 -11.11 14.63
C ALA A 198 19.18 -11.85 13.27
N PHE A 199 18.51 -11.31 12.27
CA PHE A 199 18.50 -11.85 10.92
C PHE A 199 19.84 -11.62 10.18
N VAL A 200 20.39 -10.40 10.26
CA VAL A 200 21.70 -10.04 9.69
C VAL A 200 22.83 -10.82 10.35
N ASP A 201 22.79 -10.99 11.67
CA ASP A 201 23.73 -11.81 12.45
C ASP A 201 23.57 -13.32 12.17
N LYS A 202 22.64 -13.74 11.30
CA LYS A 202 22.31 -15.14 10.98
C LYS A 202 21.89 -15.97 12.19
N LYS A 203 21.36 -15.33 13.23
CA LYS A 203 20.79 -16.00 14.42
C LYS A 203 19.38 -16.52 14.15
N ILE A 204 18.69 -15.94 13.18
CA ILE A 204 17.36 -16.36 12.71
C ILE A 204 17.50 -16.86 11.26
N HIS A 205 17.14 -18.11 11.03
CA HIS A 205 17.14 -18.70 9.69
C HIS A 205 15.93 -18.18 8.88
N PRO A 206 16.05 -17.94 7.56
CA PRO A 206 14.95 -17.44 6.73
C PRO A 206 13.66 -18.25 6.79
N LEU A 207 13.77 -19.57 6.95
CA LEU A 207 12.59 -20.45 7.04
C LEU A 207 11.77 -20.19 8.31
N ASP A 208 12.43 -19.97 9.45
CA ASP A 208 11.76 -19.70 10.72
C ASP A 208 11.04 -18.35 10.66
N LEU A 209 11.74 -17.34 10.11
CA LEU A 209 11.19 -16.02 9.88
C LEU A 209 9.96 -16.06 8.98
N LYS A 210 10.06 -16.73 7.82
CA LYS A 210 8.95 -16.91 6.87
C LYS A 210 7.75 -17.59 7.53
N THR A 211 7.99 -18.62 8.34
CA THR A 211 6.91 -19.34 9.03
C THR A 211 6.19 -18.44 10.03
N ALA A 212 6.94 -17.67 10.83
CA ALA A 212 6.37 -16.72 11.77
C ALA A 212 5.59 -15.59 11.06
N VAL A 213 6.14 -15.04 9.97
CA VAL A 213 5.46 -14.01 9.16
C VAL A 213 4.17 -14.56 8.52
N ALA A 214 4.20 -15.78 7.97
CA ALA A 214 3.01 -16.42 7.41
C ALA A 214 1.90 -16.62 8.46
N LYS A 215 2.28 -17.02 9.68
CA LYS A 215 1.35 -17.15 10.82
C LYS A 215 0.67 -15.83 11.14
N GLU A 216 1.44 -14.75 11.26
CA GLU A 216 0.89 -13.41 11.53
C GLU A 216 0.00 -12.90 10.38
N ILE A 217 0.39 -13.10 9.12
CA ILE A 217 -0.46 -12.75 7.96
C ILE A 217 -1.80 -13.50 8.04
N ASN A 218 -1.78 -14.80 8.32
CA ASN A 218 -3.00 -15.59 8.45
C ASN A 218 -3.89 -15.10 9.61
N ASN A 219 -3.30 -14.68 10.73
CA ASN A 219 -4.06 -14.06 11.83
C ASN A 219 -4.75 -12.76 11.38
N LEU A 220 -4.07 -11.92 10.58
CA LEU A 220 -4.64 -10.68 10.04
C LEU A 220 -5.77 -10.95 9.03
N LEU A 221 -5.65 -12.01 8.22
CA LEU A 221 -6.65 -12.37 7.20
C LEU A 221 -7.85 -13.15 7.76
N THR A 222 -7.70 -13.83 8.90
CA THR A 222 -8.77 -14.61 9.55
C THR A 222 -10.11 -13.86 9.69
N PRO A 223 -10.19 -12.63 10.24
CA PRO A 223 -11.45 -11.90 10.32
C PRO A 223 -12.04 -11.57 8.94
N ILE A 224 -11.19 -11.34 7.91
CA ILE A 224 -11.64 -11.04 6.55
C ILE A 224 -12.25 -12.30 5.90
N ARG A 225 -11.60 -13.45 6.06
CA ARG A 225 -12.10 -14.75 5.57
C ARG A 225 -13.43 -15.15 6.22
N LYS A 226 -13.71 -14.72 7.46
CA LYS A 226 -15.01 -14.98 8.10
C LYS A 226 -16.18 -14.25 7.41
N GLU A 227 -15.92 -13.13 6.74
CA GLU A 227 -16.91 -12.36 5.97
C GLU A 227 -17.01 -12.81 4.49
N GLU A 228 -16.25 -13.85 4.11
CA GLU A 228 -16.05 -14.29 2.72
C GLU A 228 -17.33 -14.62 1.96
N LYS A 229 -18.37 -15.18 2.60
CA LYS A 229 -19.60 -15.57 1.89
C LYS A 229 -20.32 -14.38 1.22
N ALA A 230 -20.36 -13.23 1.89
CA ALA A 230 -20.97 -12.02 1.32
C ALA A 230 -20.06 -11.39 0.27
N LEU A 231 -18.75 -11.41 0.52
CA LEU A 231 -17.74 -10.86 -0.40
C LEU A 231 -17.59 -11.69 -1.68
N SER A 232 -17.74 -13.02 -1.61
CA SER A 232 -17.56 -13.94 -2.73
C SER A 232 -18.61 -13.74 -3.82
N ALA A 233 -19.87 -13.48 -3.44
CA ALA A 233 -20.92 -13.19 -4.42
C ALA A 233 -20.63 -11.89 -5.17
N LEU A 234 -20.33 -10.81 -4.44
CA LEU A 234 -19.98 -9.51 -5.01
C LEU A 234 -18.70 -9.57 -5.86
N ALA A 235 -17.68 -10.30 -5.39
CA ALA A 235 -16.42 -10.46 -6.12
C ALA A 235 -16.62 -11.24 -7.42
N LYS A 236 -17.46 -12.29 -7.42
CA LYS A 236 -17.80 -13.01 -8.65
C LYS A 236 -18.49 -12.09 -9.65
N GLU A 237 -19.44 -11.27 -9.21
CA GLU A 237 -20.12 -10.30 -10.09
C GLU A 237 -19.18 -9.20 -10.60
N ALA A 238 -18.27 -8.71 -9.76
CA ALA A 238 -17.34 -7.64 -10.11
C ALA A 238 -16.21 -8.08 -11.06
N TYR A 239 -15.84 -9.37 -11.04
CA TYR A 239 -14.71 -9.93 -11.80
C TYR A 239 -15.13 -11.02 -12.81
N SER A 240 -16.43 -11.27 -13.02
CA SER A 240 -16.96 -12.14 -14.08
C SER A 240 -16.91 -11.52 -15.46
#